data_AF-A0AA37PGU7-F1
#
_entry.id   AF-A0AA37PGU7-F1
#
_cell.length_a   1.000
_cell.length_b   1.000
_cell.length_c   1.000
_cell.angle_alpha   90.00
_cell.angle_beta   90.00
_cell.angle_gamma   90.00
#
_symmetry.space_group_name_H-M   'P 1'
#
loop_
_entity.id
_entity.type
_entity.pdbx_description
1 polymer ?
#
loop_
_entity_poly.entity_id
_entity_poly.type
_entity_poly.pdbx_seq_one_letter_code
_entity_poly.pdbx_strand_id
1 'polypeptide(L)'
;MTSPSPFPWPHEKHHQLISRDDYIDLRNFQDQQLNAEFTSVRCSIDLVREELKTDIGLVKQELKTDIGLIKQELKEFKDDVKAQNQRLEAQIRQTHAYIRNNALKNPTLSIRPVVVYRPEQGILEPDLSQFPRNANEFYSLRDPQTNRHRSMLAYLAAFYDVRLRTADYPSEDDSDDDETFLDRPDVVVEKLEDILGLNEDKFSKFRERAHQLATRTPSKPIKLHADRDWSCVRLTPETKDCTFLIPEAAKVPKAPLQKV
;
A
#
# COMPACT_ATOMS: atom_id res chain seq x y z
N MET A 1 -90.20 -68.91 -23.72
CA MET A 1 -88.75 -68.80 -23.44
C MET A 1 -88.22 -67.59 -24.18
N THR A 2 -87.42 -66.82 -23.46
CA THR A 2 -86.84 -65.51 -23.74
C THR A 2 -86.04 -65.46 -25.05
N SER A 3 -86.15 -64.34 -25.76
CA SER A 3 -85.01 -63.72 -26.44
C SER A 3 -85.07 -62.22 -26.17
N PRO A 4 -84.01 -61.61 -25.59
CA PRO A 4 -84.05 -60.23 -25.13
C PRO A 4 -84.03 -59.26 -26.30
N SER A 5 -84.89 -58.24 -26.23
CA SER A 5 -84.79 -57.05 -27.07
C SER A 5 -83.45 -56.34 -26.82
N PRO A 6 -82.83 -55.73 -27.85
CA PRO A 6 -81.63 -54.93 -27.65
C PRO A 6 -81.92 -53.79 -26.68
N PHE A 7 -81.07 -53.65 -25.66
CA PHE A 7 -81.04 -52.52 -24.76
C PHE A 7 -81.03 -51.21 -25.59
N PRO A 8 -81.96 -50.27 -25.36
CA PRO A 8 -81.87 -48.94 -25.95
C PRO A 8 -80.74 -48.20 -25.24
N TRP A 9 -79.73 -47.79 -25.99
CA TRP A 9 -78.69 -46.89 -25.49
C TRP A 9 -79.36 -45.60 -25.01
N PRO A 10 -79.21 -45.20 -23.73
CA PRO A 10 -79.89 -44.02 -23.22
C PRO A 10 -79.06 -42.78 -23.53
N HIS A 11 -78.72 -42.52 -24.80
CA HIS A 11 -78.18 -41.24 -25.29
C HIS A 11 -78.26 -41.18 -26.82
N GLU A 12 -79.45 -41.42 -27.39
CA GLU A 12 -79.75 -40.87 -28.72
C GLU A 12 -79.92 -39.36 -28.52
N LYS A 13 -78.78 -38.64 -28.50
CA LYS A 13 -78.80 -37.18 -28.58
C LYS A 13 -79.51 -36.87 -29.89
N HIS A 14 -80.75 -36.42 -29.81
CA HIS A 14 -81.44 -35.82 -30.94
C HIS A 14 -80.49 -34.80 -31.55
N HIS A 15 -79.88 -35.13 -32.67
CA HIS A 15 -79.19 -34.16 -33.48
C HIS A 15 -80.28 -33.22 -33.97
N GLN A 16 -80.46 -32.10 -33.27
CA GLN A 16 -81.29 -31.01 -33.78
C GLN A 16 -80.74 -30.69 -35.16
N LEU A 17 -81.54 -31.00 -36.19
CA LEU A 17 -81.20 -30.70 -37.56
C LEU A 17 -81.32 -29.18 -37.71
N ILE A 18 -80.17 -28.52 -37.62
CA ILE A 18 -80.04 -27.07 -37.80
C ILE A 18 -80.06 -26.78 -39.30
N SER A 19 -80.68 -25.67 -39.71
CA SER A 19 -80.63 -25.23 -41.11
C SER A 19 -79.19 -24.98 -41.53
N ARG A 20 -78.89 -25.13 -42.83
CA ARG A 20 -77.55 -24.84 -43.35
C ARG A 20 -77.11 -23.42 -43.02
N ASP A 21 -78.02 -22.45 -43.12
CA ASP A 21 -77.72 -21.04 -42.87
C ASP A 21 -77.44 -20.80 -41.38
N ASP A 22 -78.27 -21.34 -40.49
CA ASP A 22 -78.06 -21.27 -39.04
C ASP A 22 -76.73 -21.92 -38.60
N TYR A 23 -76.30 -23.00 -39.25
CA TYR A 23 -75.00 -23.63 -39.00
C TYR A 23 -73.84 -22.72 -39.42
N ILE A 24 -73.95 -22.06 -40.58
CA ILE A 24 -72.96 -21.10 -41.07
C ILE A 24 -72.86 -19.92 -40.09
N ASP A 25 -73.99 -19.38 -39.64
CA ASP A 25 -74.03 -18.29 -38.67
C ASP A 25 -73.43 -18.67 -37.32
N LEU A 26 -73.76 -19.86 -36.81
CA LEU A 26 -73.18 -20.38 -35.57
C LEU A 26 -71.66 -20.53 -35.69
N ARG A 27 -71.16 -21.04 -36.82
CA ARG A 27 -69.72 -21.18 -37.05
C ARG A 27 -69.02 -19.83 -37.17
N ASN A 28 -69.60 -18.90 -37.94
CA ASN A 28 -69.09 -17.53 -38.06
C ASN A 28 -69.02 -16.83 -36.69
N PHE A 29 -70.05 -16.99 -35.86
CA PHE A 29 -70.08 -16.44 -34.51
C PHE A 29 -68.98 -17.04 -33.63
N GLN A 30 -68.80 -18.36 -33.65
CA GLN A 30 -67.73 -19.03 -32.91
C GLN A 30 -66.33 -18.61 -33.41
N ASP A 31 -66.14 -18.45 -34.72
CA ASP A 31 -64.89 -17.93 -35.30
C ASP A 31 -64.62 -16.50 -34.84
N GLN A 32 -65.64 -15.65 -34.81
CA GLN A 32 -65.51 -14.27 -34.32
C GLN A 32 -65.10 -14.25 -32.84
N GLN A 33 -65.73 -15.07 -31.99
CA GLN A 33 -65.36 -15.17 -30.58
C GLN A 33 -63.92 -15.66 -30.40
N LEU A 34 -63.52 -16.74 -31.09
CA LEU A 34 -62.14 -17.24 -31.03
C LEU A 34 -61.13 -16.20 -31.51
N ASN A 35 -61.44 -15.48 -32.59
CA ASN A 35 -60.57 -14.42 -33.11
C ASN A 35 -60.45 -13.26 -32.12
N ALA A 36 -61.53 -12.90 -31.41
CA ALA A 36 -61.49 -11.89 -30.37
C ALA A 36 -60.59 -12.32 -29.20
N GLU A 37 -60.74 -13.57 -28.73
CA GLU A 37 -59.88 -14.13 -27.67
C GLU A 37 -58.42 -14.22 -28.09
N PHE A 38 -58.12 -14.70 -29.30
CA PHE A 38 -56.74 -14.74 -29.80
C PHE A 38 -56.14 -13.34 -29.94
N THR A 39 -56.93 -12.35 -30.33
CA THR A 39 -56.49 -10.96 -30.41
C THR A 39 -56.18 -10.42 -29.01
N SER A 40 -57.07 -10.66 -28.04
CA SER A 40 -56.88 -10.30 -26.63
C SER A 40 -55.61 -10.91 -26.05
N VAL A 41 -55.38 -12.21 -26.28
CA VAL A 41 -54.19 -12.92 -25.81
C VAL A 41 -52.92 -12.35 -26.45
N ARG A 42 -52.92 -12.08 -27.77
CA ARG A 42 -51.76 -11.46 -28.44
C ARG A 42 -51.44 -10.08 -27.85
N CYS A 43 -52.45 -9.24 -27.65
CA CYS A 43 -52.28 -7.93 -27.02
C CYS A 43 -51.70 -8.07 -25.60
N SER A 44 -52.20 -9.01 -24.80
CA SER A 44 -51.66 -9.28 -23.46
C SER A 44 -50.20 -9.70 -23.50
N ILE A 45 -49.82 -10.60 -24.42
CA ILE A 45 -48.43 -11.03 -24.62
C ILE A 45 -47.54 -9.84 -25.01
N ASP A 46 -48.01 -8.98 -25.91
CA ASP A 46 -47.24 -7.81 -26.34
C ASP A 46 -47.04 -6.81 -25.20
N LEU A 47 -48.06 -6.60 -24.35
CA LEU A 47 -47.95 -5.77 -23.15
C LEU A 47 -46.89 -6.31 -22.18
N VAL A 48 -46.97 -7.60 -21.82
CA VAL A 48 -45.99 -8.25 -20.94
C VAL A 48 -44.58 -8.18 -21.53
N ARG A 49 -44.45 -8.33 -22.85
CA ARG A 49 -43.17 -8.23 -23.53
C ARG A 49 -42.53 -6.84 -23.40
N GLU A 50 -43.31 -5.79 -23.56
CA GLU A 50 -42.79 -4.42 -23.44
C GLU A 50 -42.51 -4.04 -21.98
N GLU A 51 -43.30 -4.53 -21.02
CA GLU A 51 -43.01 -4.39 -19.59
C GLU A 51 -41.67 -5.05 -19.23
N LEU A 52 -41.49 -6.33 -19.57
CA LEU A 52 -40.24 -7.06 -19.32
C LEU A 52 -39.03 -6.39 -19.97
N LYS A 53 -39.19 -5.87 -21.18
CA LYS A 53 -38.13 -5.15 -21.90
C LYS A 53 -37.76 -3.84 -21.18
N THR A 54 -38.74 -3.16 -20.61
CA THR A 54 -38.54 -1.94 -19.81
C THR A 54 -37.81 -2.28 -18.51
N ASP A 55 -38.27 -3.29 -17.78
CA ASP A 55 -37.66 -3.72 -16.52
C ASP A 55 -36.20 -4.17 -16.71
N ILE A 56 -35.94 -4.97 -17.75
CA ILE A 56 -34.57 -5.39 -18.11
C ILE A 56 -33.71 -4.15 -18.44
N GLY A 57 -34.28 -3.15 -19.11
CA GLY A 57 -33.62 -1.88 -19.40
C GLY A 57 -33.24 -1.12 -18.12
N LEU A 58 -34.17 -1.02 -17.17
CA LEU A 58 -33.96 -0.35 -15.88
C LEU A 58 -32.88 -1.07 -15.06
N VAL A 59 -32.99 -2.39 -14.88
CA VAL A 59 -32.01 -3.19 -14.15
C VAL A 59 -30.62 -3.06 -14.77
N LYS A 60 -30.53 -3.07 -16.11
CA LYS A 60 -29.25 -2.89 -16.81
C LYS A 60 -28.63 -1.51 -16.54
N GLN A 61 -29.45 -0.46 -16.44
CA GLN A 61 -28.99 0.90 -16.17
C GLN A 61 -28.53 1.06 -14.71
N GLU A 62 -29.30 0.51 -13.77
CA GLU A 62 -28.96 0.49 -12.33
C GLU A 62 -27.62 -0.22 -12.12
N LEU A 63 -27.50 -1.47 -12.62
CA LEU A 63 -26.26 -2.24 -12.53
C LEU A 63 -25.06 -1.52 -13.16
N LYS A 64 -25.27 -0.83 -14.29
CA LYS A 64 -24.20 -0.04 -14.93
C LYS A 64 -23.74 1.11 -14.03
N THR A 65 -24.68 1.75 -13.33
CA THR A 65 -24.40 2.86 -12.43
C THR A 65 -23.66 2.37 -11.20
N ASP A 66 -24.15 1.31 -10.56
CA ASP A 66 -23.53 0.72 -9.37
C ASP A 66 -22.12 0.21 -9.64
N ILE A 67 -21.91 -0.48 -10.77
CA ILE A 67 -20.57 -0.91 -11.20
C ILE A 67 -19.66 0.30 -11.42
N GLY A 68 -20.20 1.42 -11.91
CA GLY A 68 -19.46 2.67 -12.06
C GLY A 68 -18.99 3.24 -10.72
N LEU A 69 -19.90 3.32 -9.75
CA LEU A 69 -19.63 3.79 -8.39
C LEU A 69 -18.61 2.89 -7.67
N ILE A 70 -18.81 1.57 -7.69
CA ILE A 70 -17.89 0.61 -7.06
C ILE A 70 -16.48 0.72 -7.65
N LYS A 71 -16.36 0.94 -8.96
CA LYS A 71 -15.05 1.14 -9.59
C LYS A 71 -14.35 2.41 -9.11
N GLN A 72 -15.12 3.48 -8.88
CA GLN A 72 -14.59 4.73 -8.35
C GLN A 72 -14.15 4.55 -6.89
N GLU A 73 -15.01 4.02 -6.04
CA GLU A 73 -14.69 3.74 -4.62
C GLU A 73 -13.47 2.83 -4.48
N LEU A 74 -13.37 1.78 -5.31
CA LEU A 74 -12.22 0.88 -5.29
C LEU A 74 -10.92 1.58 -5.71
N LYS A 75 -10.99 2.56 -6.63
CA LYS A 75 -9.83 3.35 -7.04
C LYS A 75 -9.38 4.27 -5.89
N GLU A 76 -10.32 4.98 -5.28
CA GLU A 76 -10.05 5.87 -4.14
C GLU A 76 -9.47 5.08 -2.97
N PHE A 77 -10.10 3.97 -2.59
CA PHE A 77 -9.60 3.08 -1.54
C PHE A 77 -8.18 2.56 -1.82
N LYS A 78 -7.89 2.19 -3.08
CA LYS A 78 -6.56 1.73 -3.48
C LYS A 78 -5.52 2.84 -3.31
N ASP A 79 -5.84 4.07 -3.70
CA ASP A 79 -4.94 5.21 -3.57
C ASP A 79 -4.70 5.58 -2.10
N ASP A 80 -5.74 5.51 -1.26
CA ASP A 80 -5.64 5.71 0.19
C ASP A 80 -4.75 4.66 0.86
N VAL A 81 -4.96 3.37 0.56
CA VAL A 81 -4.14 2.28 1.09
C VAL A 81 -2.68 2.44 0.66
N LYS A 82 -2.43 2.89 -0.58
CA LYS A 82 -1.08 3.16 -1.07
C LYS A 82 -0.43 4.30 -0.29
N ALA A 83 -1.14 5.41 -0.07
CA ALA A 83 -0.65 6.54 0.70
C ALA A 83 -0.35 6.16 2.16
N GLN A 84 -1.24 5.39 2.80
CA GLN A 84 -1.03 4.87 4.16
C GLN A 84 0.20 3.97 4.25
N ASN A 85 0.39 3.06 3.28
CA ASN A 85 1.56 2.19 3.24
C ASN A 85 2.86 2.99 3.11
N GLN A 86 2.91 3.99 2.24
CA GLN A 86 4.10 4.84 2.08
C GLN A 86 4.39 5.65 3.35
N ARG A 87 3.35 6.18 4.00
CA ARG A 87 3.50 6.90 5.28
C ARG A 87 4.04 5.98 6.38
N LEU A 88 3.51 4.77 6.50
CA LEU A 88 3.96 3.79 7.48
C LEU A 88 5.41 3.36 7.21
N GLU A 89 5.74 3.09 5.95
CA GLU A 89 7.11 2.75 5.55
C GLU A 89 8.09 3.88 5.90
N ALA A 90 7.71 5.13 5.64
CA ALA A 90 8.51 6.29 6.03
C ALA A 90 8.70 6.35 7.54
N GLN A 91 7.64 6.19 8.34
CA GLN A 91 7.73 6.17 9.80
C GLN A 91 8.66 5.08 10.33
N ILE A 92 8.61 3.87 9.75
CA ILE A 92 9.51 2.77 10.10
C ILE A 92 10.96 3.15 9.78
N ARG A 93 11.22 3.68 8.58
CA ARG A 93 12.57 4.11 8.15
C ARG A 93 13.10 5.23 9.04
N GLN A 94 12.26 6.21 9.38
CA GLN A 94 12.58 7.33 10.30
C GLN A 94 12.93 6.80 11.68
N THR A 95 12.06 5.97 12.26
CA THR A 95 12.26 5.40 13.61
C THR A 95 13.52 4.56 13.67
N HIS A 96 13.79 3.74 12.65
CA HIS A 96 15.00 2.93 12.57
C HIS A 96 16.27 3.82 12.49
N ALA A 97 16.26 4.87 11.67
CA ALA A 97 17.37 5.81 11.60
C ALA A 97 17.59 6.53 12.94
N TYR A 98 16.52 7.06 13.53
CA TYR A 98 16.53 7.74 14.83
C TYR A 98 17.10 6.86 15.94
N ILE A 99 16.58 5.64 16.11
CA ILE A 99 17.05 4.71 17.16
C ILE A 99 18.54 4.39 16.98
N ARG A 100 18.98 4.13 15.75
CA ARG A 100 20.39 3.86 15.45
C ARG A 100 21.28 5.06 15.78
N ASN A 101 20.88 6.26 15.34
CA ASN A 101 21.63 7.49 15.57
C ASN A 101 21.71 7.80 17.07
N ASN A 102 20.62 7.62 17.81
CA ASN A 102 20.56 7.84 19.25
C ASN A 102 21.44 6.84 20.02
N ALA A 103 21.68 5.64 19.47
CA ALA A 103 22.60 4.67 20.03
C ALA A 103 24.09 5.01 19.77
N LEU A 104 24.40 5.98 18.89
CA LEU A 104 25.77 6.38 18.60
C LEU A 104 26.41 7.02 19.84
N LYS A 105 27.64 6.59 20.12
CA LYS A 105 28.51 7.18 21.16
C LYS A 105 29.82 7.69 20.58
N ASN A 106 30.32 7.01 19.56
CA ASN A 106 31.53 7.41 18.87
C ASN A 106 31.19 8.46 17.80
N PRO A 107 31.74 9.68 17.88
CA PRO A 107 31.40 10.76 16.95
C PRO A 107 31.97 10.58 15.54
N THR A 108 32.85 9.60 15.30
CA THR A 108 33.39 9.30 13.96
C THR A 108 32.53 8.32 13.17
N LEU A 109 31.58 7.64 13.83
CA LEU A 109 30.65 6.73 13.17
C LEU A 109 29.66 7.49 12.30
N SER A 110 29.18 6.82 11.26
CA SER A 110 28.29 7.47 10.31
C SER A 110 26.88 7.68 10.85
N ILE A 111 26.34 8.86 10.58
CA ILE A 111 24.95 9.20 10.87
C ILE A 111 24.09 8.63 9.74
N ARG A 112 22.99 7.95 10.11
CA ARG A 112 22.02 7.48 9.14
C ARG A 112 21.02 8.61 8.84
N PRO A 113 20.77 8.95 7.56
CA PRO A 113 19.78 9.97 7.25
C PRO A 113 18.37 9.52 7.59
N VAL A 114 17.55 10.49 8.01
CA VAL A 114 16.12 10.32 8.30
C VAL A 114 15.34 10.70 7.04
N VAL A 115 14.47 9.81 6.55
CA VAL A 115 13.66 10.08 5.35
C VAL A 115 12.51 11.04 5.65
N VAL A 116 11.99 11.73 4.65
CA VAL A 116 10.81 12.62 4.78
C VAL A 116 9.69 12.12 3.88
N TYR A 117 8.48 12.02 4.40
CA TYR A 117 7.30 11.69 3.60
C TYR A 117 6.56 12.96 3.20
N ARG A 118 6.34 13.16 1.89
CA ARG A 118 5.49 14.22 1.35
C ARG A 118 4.36 13.56 0.54
N PRO A 119 3.07 13.84 0.81
CA PRO A 119 1.95 13.18 0.12
C PRO A 119 2.05 13.19 -1.42
N GLU A 120 2.51 14.30 -1.99
CA GLU A 120 2.61 14.48 -3.45
C GLU A 120 3.80 13.76 -4.10
N GLN A 121 4.87 13.53 -3.33
CA GLN A 121 6.16 13.04 -3.87
C GLN A 121 6.55 11.66 -3.31
N GLY A 122 5.84 11.19 -2.29
CA GLY A 122 6.14 9.94 -1.58
C GLY A 122 7.29 10.08 -0.57
N ILE A 123 8.08 9.02 -0.45
CA ILE A 123 9.22 8.96 0.47
C ILE A 123 10.44 9.59 -0.20
N LEU A 124 10.97 10.64 0.41
CA LEU A 124 12.17 11.35 -0.03
C LEU A 124 13.36 10.97 0.84
N GLU A 125 14.46 10.64 0.17
CA GLU A 125 15.75 10.39 0.80
C GLU A 125 16.64 11.62 0.62
N PRO A 126 17.36 12.07 1.66
CA PRO A 126 18.29 13.17 1.54
C PRO A 126 19.51 12.76 0.71
N ASP A 127 20.08 13.72 0.00
CA ASP A 127 21.29 13.56 -0.80
C ASP A 127 22.49 13.32 0.13
N LEU A 128 23.09 12.13 -0.03
CA LEU A 128 24.24 11.70 0.77
C LEU A 128 25.48 12.58 0.57
N SER A 129 25.58 13.31 -0.54
CA SER A 129 26.71 14.21 -0.79
C SER A 129 26.63 15.51 0.03
N GLN A 130 25.40 15.92 0.34
CA GLN A 130 25.04 17.10 1.13
C GLN A 130 24.60 16.73 2.55
N PHE A 131 24.74 15.47 2.95
CA PHE A 131 24.44 14.99 4.30
C PHE A 131 25.73 14.83 5.12
N PRO A 132 25.74 15.22 6.41
CA PRO A 132 26.90 15.09 7.29
C PRO A 132 27.25 13.61 7.48
N ARG A 133 28.52 13.27 7.25
CA ARG A 133 28.99 11.88 7.31
C ARG A 133 28.99 11.35 8.72
N ASN A 134 29.33 12.17 9.71
CA ASN A 134 29.48 11.78 11.11
C ASN A 134 29.13 12.94 12.06
N ALA A 135 29.07 12.65 13.36
CA ALA A 135 28.68 13.64 14.37
C ALA A 135 29.63 14.84 14.45
N ASN A 136 30.93 14.63 14.22
CA ASN A 136 31.89 15.75 14.22
C ASN A 136 31.59 16.74 13.08
N GLU A 137 31.32 16.24 11.87
CA GLU A 137 30.93 17.09 10.74
C GLU A 137 29.58 17.79 11.01
N PHE A 138 28.62 17.09 11.61
CA PHE A 138 27.32 17.66 11.98
C PHE A 138 27.44 18.80 12.98
N TYR A 139 28.12 18.62 14.11
CA TYR A 139 28.27 19.69 15.11
C TYR A 139 29.18 20.84 14.64
N SER A 140 30.04 20.60 13.64
CA SER A 140 30.80 21.68 12.98
C SER A 140 29.90 22.63 12.17
N LEU A 141 28.63 22.28 11.95
CA LEU A 141 27.67 23.17 11.28
C LEU A 141 27.14 24.29 12.19
N ARG A 142 27.36 24.20 13.51
CA ARG A 142 27.03 25.29 14.45
C ARG A 142 27.86 26.55 14.16
N ASP A 143 29.12 26.35 13.77
CA ASP A 143 30.00 27.42 13.31
C ASP A 143 30.51 27.10 11.90
N PRO A 144 29.73 27.43 10.86
CA PRO A 144 30.04 27.02 9.49
C PRO A 144 31.19 27.84 8.90
N GLN A 145 32.41 27.36 9.13
CA GLN A 145 33.67 27.96 8.67
C GLN A 145 33.89 27.86 7.13
N THR A 146 33.27 26.88 6.48
CA THR A 146 33.44 26.65 5.04
C THR A 146 32.15 26.88 4.26
N ASN A 147 32.26 27.31 3.00
CA ASN A 147 31.09 27.44 2.11
C ASN A 147 30.34 26.11 1.95
N ARG A 148 31.06 24.98 2.03
CA ARG A 148 30.45 23.64 2.03
C ARG A 148 29.56 23.44 3.25
N HIS A 149 30.00 23.84 4.45
CA HIS A 149 29.18 23.73 5.67
C HIS A 149 27.94 24.63 5.60
N ARG A 150 28.06 25.86 5.07
CA ARG A 150 26.91 26.76 4.89
C ARG A 150 25.87 26.18 3.93
N SER A 151 26.33 25.67 2.79
CA SER A 151 25.45 25.04 1.79
C SER A 151 24.80 23.76 2.34
N MET A 152 25.57 22.95 3.07
CA MET A 152 25.08 21.74 3.74
C MET A 152 23.98 22.07 4.76
N LEU A 153 24.19 23.08 5.61
CA LEU A 153 23.20 23.50 6.60
C LEU A 153 21.93 24.03 5.94
N ALA A 154 22.07 24.86 4.90
CA ALA A 154 20.94 25.37 4.12
C ALA A 154 20.13 24.23 3.47
N TYR A 155 20.82 23.24 2.89
CA TYR A 155 20.19 22.05 2.33
C TYR A 155 19.39 21.27 3.38
N LEU A 156 19.99 20.98 4.53
CA LEU A 156 19.33 20.22 5.60
C LEU A 156 18.10 20.96 6.15
N ALA A 157 18.23 22.26 6.36
CA ALA A 157 17.13 23.11 6.83
C ALA A 157 15.93 23.07 5.87
N ALA A 158 16.21 23.19 4.56
CA ALA A 158 15.17 23.12 3.53
C ALA A 158 14.57 21.72 3.38
N PHE A 159 15.39 20.67 3.46
CA PHE A 159 14.94 19.28 3.30
C PHE A 159 14.00 18.85 4.44
N TYR A 160 14.38 19.15 5.68
CA TYR A 160 13.61 18.80 6.88
C TYR A 160 12.55 19.85 7.27
N ASP A 161 12.36 20.90 6.47
CA ASP A 161 11.44 22.02 6.73
C ASP A 161 11.60 22.58 8.15
N VAL A 162 12.85 22.84 8.55
CA VAL A 162 13.18 23.39 9.87
C VAL A 162 12.80 24.86 9.90
N ARG A 163 11.51 25.14 10.10
CA ARG A 163 11.02 26.51 10.27
C ARG A 163 11.39 27.00 11.67
N LEU A 164 12.19 28.06 11.75
CA LEU A 164 12.27 28.87 12.95
C LEU A 164 10.96 29.67 13.03
N ARG A 165 10.00 29.23 13.85
CA ARG A 165 8.86 30.08 14.19
C ARG A 165 9.43 31.34 14.86
N THR A 166 9.57 32.43 14.12
CA THR A 166 9.53 33.80 14.64
C THR A 166 8.08 34.09 15.03
N ALA A 167 7.60 33.41 16.07
CA ALA A 167 6.43 33.90 16.77
C ALA A 167 6.91 34.98 17.75
N ASP A 168 6.25 36.14 17.69
CA ASP A 168 6.17 37.18 18.72
C ASP A 168 6.84 38.55 18.48
N TYR A 169 6.97 39.01 17.22
CA TYR A 169 6.95 40.46 16.94
C TYR A 169 6.15 40.77 15.67
N PRO A 170 5.04 41.52 15.75
CA PRO A 170 4.42 42.11 14.57
C PRO A 170 5.28 43.32 14.15
N SER A 171 6.24 43.10 13.26
CA SER A 171 6.84 44.20 12.52
C SER A 171 5.91 44.57 11.37
N GLU A 172 5.29 45.75 11.47
CA GLU A 172 4.49 46.37 10.41
C GLU A 172 5.38 46.88 9.27
N ASP A 173 6.09 45.98 8.59
CA ASP A 173 6.78 46.32 7.36
C ASP A 173 6.63 45.18 6.35
N ASP A 174 5.91 45.47 5.27
CA ASP A 174 5.68 44.60 4.10
C ASP A 174 6.99 44.48 3.30
N SER A 175 8.02 43.88 3.89
CA SER A 175 9.21 43.40 3.19
C SER A 175 9.12 41.87 3.09
N ASP A 176 8.96 41.37 1.87
CA ASP A 176 9.13 39.97 1.47
C ASP A 176 10.60 39.53 1.69
N ASP A 177 11.08 39.55 2.93
CA ASP A 177 12.41 39.06 3.31
C ASP A 177 12.28 37.60 3.78
N ASP A 178 12.32 36.67 2.81
CA ASP A 178 12.68 35.26 3.00
C ASP A 178 14.19 35.07 3.33
N GLU A 179 14.80 36.08 3.95
CA GLU A 179 16.19 36.15 4.40
C GLU A 179 16.14 36.10 5.94
N THR A 180 16.59 35.09 6.68
CA THR A 180 17.91 34.44 6.65
C THR A 180 17.86 33.18 7.53
N PHE A 181 17.72 32.00 6.93
CA PHE A 181 17.88 30.71 7.65
C PHE A 181 19.30 30.50 8.24
N LEU A 182 20.23 31.43 7.98
CA LEU A 182 21.65 31.35 8.33
C LEU A 182 22.08 32.28 9.49
N ASP A 183 21.20 33.14 10.01
CA ASP A 183 21.60 34.09 11.06
C ASP A 183 21.78 33.44 12.45
N ARG A 184 21.21 32.24 12.63
CA ARG A 184 21.34 31.44 13.86
C ARG A 184 21.59 29.97 13.55
N PRO A 185 22.78 29.60 13.06
CA PRO A 185 23.13 28.22 12.74
C PRO A 185 22.99 27.29 13.97
N ASP A 186 23.26 27.80 15.17
CA ASP A 186 23.12 27.05 16.42
C ASP A 186 21.71 26.47 16.64
N VAL A 187 20.67 27.30 16.45
CA VAL A 187 19.27 26.92 16.68
C VAL A 187 18.79 25.93 15.61
N VAL A 188 19.27 26.09 14.37
CA VAL A 188 18.97 25.15 13.28
C VAL A 188 19.60 23.78 13.58
N VAL A 189 20.85 23.76 14.02
CA VAL A 189 21.54 22.52 14.38
C VAL A 189 20.89 21.85 15.59
N GLU A 190 20.44 22.60 16.60
CA GLU A 190 19.69 22.05 17.75
C GLU A 190 18.41 21.34 17.30
N LYS A 191 17.60 21.97 16.43
CA LYS A 191 16.41 21.31 15.87
C LYS A 191 16.75 20.08 15.02
N LEU A 192 17.83 20.15 14.25
CA LEU A 192 18.30 19.00 13.45
C LEU A 192 18.84 17.88 14.34
N GLU A 193 19.43 18.18 15.50
CA GLU A 193 19.89 17.21 16.48
C GLU A 193 18.72 16.37 16.98
N ASP A 194 17.62 17.03 17.34
CA ASP A 194 16.36 16.37 17.74
C ASP A 194 15.78 15.50 16.62
N ILE A 195 15.70 16.01 15.39
CA ILE A 195 15.14 15.26 14.25
C ILE A 195 15.99 14.02 13.93
N LEU A 196 17.32 14.16 13.95
CA LEU A 196 18.25 13.08 13.62
C LEU A 196 18.45 12.11 14.79
N GLY A 197 17.96 12.44 15.99
CA GLY A 197 18.14 11.63 17.20
C GLY A 197 19.59 11.60 17.68
N LEU A 198 20.32 12.69 17.51
CA LEU A 198 21.69 12.82 17.99
C LEU A 198 21.68 13.38 19.43
N ASN A 199 22.79 13.21 20.14
CA ASN A 199 22.92 13.75 21.49
C ASN A 199 24.38 14.16 21.73
N GLU A 200 24.61 15.46 21.82
CA GLU A 200 25.96 16.04 21.95
C GLU A 200 26.70 15.51 23.18
N ASP A 201 26.02 15.38 24.32
CA ASP A 201 26.62 14.92 25.58
C ASP A 201 27.24 13.53 25.47
N LYS A 202 26.62 12.62 24.70
CA LYS A 202 27.16 11.27 24.49
C LYS A 202 28.52 11.32 23.80
N PHE A 203 28.67 12.22 22.83
CA PHE A 203 29.90 12.39 22.08
C PHE A 203 30.97 13.11 22.92
N SER A 204 30.58 14.13 23.69
CA SER A 204 31.47 14.82 24.63
C SER A 204 32.04 13.85 25.67
N LYS A 205 31.19 13.03 26.32
CA LYS A 205 31.61 11.97 27.26
C LYS A 205 32.48 10.89 26.62
N PHE A 206 32.31 10.63 25.33
CA PHE A 206 33.17 9.71 24.60
C PHE A 206 34.57 10.30 24.41
N ARG A 207 34.68 11.56 23.95
CA ARG A 207 35.97 12.25 23.79
C ARG A 207 36.71 12.32 25.11
N GLU A 208 36.02 12.69 26.19
CA GLU A 208 36.60 12.76 27.52
C GLU A 208 37.18 11.42 27.97
N ARG A 209 36.41 10.32 27.84
CA ARG A 209 36.90 8.98 28.14
C ARG A 209 38.08 8.55 27.27
N ALA A 210 38.06 8.89 25.98
CA ALA A 210 39.17 8.60 25.08
C ALA A 210 40.44 9.36 25.50
N HIS A 211 40.33 10.63 25.89
CA HIS A 211 41.44 11.40 26.44
C HIS A 211 41.96 10.81 27.75
N GLN A 212 41.08 10.44 28.69
CA GLN A 212 41.48 9.78 29.93
C GLN A 212 42.26 8.48 29.67
N LEU A 213 41.82 7.65 28.71
CA LEU A 213 42.53 6.44 28.33
C LEU A 213 43.87 6.72 27.65
N ALA A 214 43.97 7.76 26.83
CA ALA A 214 45.22 8.15 26.19
C ALA A 214 46.26 8.70 27.19
N THR A 215 45.80 9.40 28.25
CA THR A 215 46.67 9.86 29.35
C THR A 215 47.10 8.74 30.29
N ARG A 216 46.38 7.63 30.29
CA ARG A 216 46.73 6.47 31.09
C ARG A 216 47.86 5.73 30.37
N THR A 217 49.03 5.66 31.00
CA THR A 217 50.16 4.91 30.46
C THR A 217 49.70 3.49 30.11
N PRO A 218 50.00 2.97 28.90
CA PRO A 218 49.64 1.62 28.54
C PRO A 218 50.25 0.69 29.59
N SER A 219 49.39 0.02 30.37
CA SER A 219 49.85 -1.00 31.30
C SER A 219 50.66 -2.00 30.48
N LYS A 220 51.87 -2.35 30.97
CA LYS A 220 52.73 -3.35 30.34
C LYS A 220 51.85 -4.51 29.85
N PRO A 221 51.98 -4.97 28.60
CA PRO A 221 51.21 -6.11 28.14
C PRO A 221 51.44 -7.22 29.15
N ILE A 222 50.35 -7.71 29.76
CA ILE A 222 50.41 -8.86 30.64
C ILE A 222 50.91 -9.98 29.74
N LYS A 223 52.18 -10.36 29.90
CA LYS A 223 52.67 -11.63 29.38
C LYS A 223 51.80 -12.68 30.08
N LEU A 224 50.81 -13.21 29.36
CA LEU A 224 50.18 -14.47 29.76
C LEU A 224 51.34 -15.47 29.83
N HIS A 225 51.72 -15.84 31.05
CA HIS A 225 52.64 -16.94 31.28
C HIS A 225 51.99 -18.16 30.64
N ALA A 226 52.57 -18.63 29.54
CA ALA A 226 52.21 -19.92 28.96
C ALA A 226 52.80 -21.01 29.85
N ASP A 227 52.26 -21.18 31.06
CA ASP A 227 52.48 -22.37 31.88
C ASP A 227 51.26 -23.28 31.75
N ARG A 228 51.47 -24.25 30.86
CA ARG A 228 50.92 -25.62 30.80
C ARG A 228 49.80 -25.94 31.79
N ASP A 229 48.61 -26.16 31.25
CA ASP A 229 47.97 -27.49 31.28
C ASP A 229 46.80 -27.52 30.30
N TRP A 230 47.11 -27.77 29.03
CA TRP A 230 46.16 -28.40 28.12
C TRP A 230 46.50 -29.88 28.10
N SER A 231 45.82 -30.63 28.95
CA SER A 231 45.68 -32.07 28.79
C SER A 231 45.10 -32.34 27.40
N CYS A 232 45.97 -32.82 26.54
CA CYS A 232 45.66 -33.30 25.21
C CYS A 232 44.74 -34.53 25.35
N VAL A 233 43.43 -34.32 25.29
CA VAL A 233 42.46 -35.40 25.03
C VAL A 233 42.62 -35.77 23.56
N ARG A 234 43.45 -36.78 23.34
CA ARG A 234 43.64 -37.45 22.07
C ARG A 234 42.35 -38.20 21.72
N LEU A 235 41.50 -37.61 20.88
CA LEU A 235 40.47 -38.34 20.13
C LEU A 235 40.92 -38.46 18.68
N THR A 236 40.94 -39.71 18.22
CA THR A 236 41.44 -40.21 16.94
C THR A 236 40.64 -39.71 15.74
N PRO A 237 41.22 -39.76 14.52
CA PRO A 237 40.56 -39.30 13.31
C PRO A 237 39.79 -40.45 12.65
N GLU A 238 38.46 -40.36 12.61
CA GLU A 238 37.67 -41.16 11.66
C GLU A 238 36.54 -40.32 11.08
N THR A 239 36.69 -40.05 9.78
CA THR A 239 35.66 -40.02 8.73
C THR A 239 34.33 -39.33 9.04
N LYS A 240 34.06 -38.23 8.32
CA LYS A 240 33.09 -38.19 7.21
C LYS A 240 32.83 -36.76 6.75
N ASP A 241 32.81 -36.63 5.43
CA ASP A 241 32.38 -35.48 4.66
C ASP A 241 31.06 -34.90 5.17
N CYS A 242 31.03 -33.58 5.37
CA CYS A 242 29.79 -32.80 5.39
C CYS A 242 30.06 -31.47 4.70
N THR A 243 29.93 -31.54 3.38
CA THR A 243 29.79 -30.44 2.44
C THR A 243 28.72 -29.46 2.94
N PHE A 244 29.09 -28.19 3.09
CA PHE A 244 28.14 -27.11 3.29
C PHE A 244 27.19 -27.03 2.08
N LEU A 245 25.91 -27.29 2.32
CA LEU A 245 24.82 -27.06 1.38
C LEU A 245 24.64 -25.54 1.21
N ILE A 246 25.02 -25.06 0.02
CA ILE A 246 24.56 -23.80 -0.55
C ILE A 246 23.12 -24.04 -1.07
N PRO A 247 22.12 -23.20 -0.77
CA PRO A 247 20.82 -23.33 -1.40
C PRO A 247 20.93 -22.99 -2.89
N GLU A 248 20.69 -24.01 -3.71
CA GLU A 248 20.67 -24.01 -5.17
C GLU A 248 19.57 -23.08 -5.71
N ALA A 249 19.95 -22.26 -6.69
CA ALA A 249 19.06 -21.38 -7.43
C ALA A 249 17.96 -22.18 -8.14
N ALA A 250 16.71 -21.72 -7.98
CA ALA A 250 15.55 -22.25 -8.65
C ALA A 250 15.75 -22.29 -10.18
N LYS A 251 15.83 -23.50 -10.73
CA LYS A 251 15.89 -23.77 -12.16
C LYS A 251 14.48 -23.70 -12.73
N VAL A 252 14.18 -22.62 -13.44
CA VAL A 252 12.96 -22.44 -14.23
C VAL A 252 12.88 -23.51 -15.31
N PRO A 253 11.78 -24.29 -15.43
CA PRO A 253 11.62 -25.22 -16.53
C PRO A 253 11.35 -24.47 -17.84
N LYS A 254 12.23 -24.68 -18.83
CA LYS A 254 12.03 -24.30 -20.24
C LYS A 254 10.81 -25.07 -20.79
N ALA A 255 9.78 -24.35 -21.19
CA ALA A 255 8.70 -24.88 -22.03
C ALA A 255 9.25 -25.24 -23.42
N PRO A 256 8.84 -26.36 -24.03
CA PRO A 256 9.18 -26.67 -25.41
C PRO A 256 8.40 -25.79 -26.39
N LEU A 257 9.15 -25.16 -27.29
CA LEU A 257 8.68 -24.57 -28.53
C LEU A 257 7.98 -25.64 -29.38
N GLN A 258 6.67 -25.54 -29.55
CA GLN A 258 6.02 -26.09 -30.74
C GLN A 258 6.11 -25.06 -31.86
N LYS A 259 6.79 -25.47 -32.93
CA LYS A 259 6.80 -24.81 -34.24
C LYS A 259 5.69 -25.45 -35.09
N VAL A 260 5.03 -24.57 -35.86
CA VAL A 260 4.08 -24.81 -36.98
C VAL A 260 2.67 -25.22 -36.55
#